data_AF-A0A0G0R0R5-F1
#
_entry.id   AF-A0A0G0R0R5-F1
#
_cell.length_a   1.000
_cell.length_b   1.000
_cell.length_c   1.000
_cell.angle_alpha   90.00
_cell.angle_beta   90.00
_cell.angle_gamma   90.00
#
_symmetry.space_group_name_H-M   'P 1'
#
loop_
_entity.id
_entity.type
_entity.pdbx_description
1 polymer ?
#
loop_
_entity_poly.entity_id
_entity_poly.type
_entity_poly.pdbx_seq_one_letter_code
_entity_poly.pdbx_strand_id
1 'polypeptide(L)'
;IQSIEGYDPLFTQRYAEFVVAMQRGKPDISPPFNFNRIITPHDSSNRLIDLLGVKYVLSLDEVNLPKLVKVYEEGQTKIYENKRVVPRAFLAEEVISAEDREDAIKKIMDPSFEPGNQAVVEGWDKTGGMGSGSAKILKYSADRVIVRVELKENGFLVLTDNFYPSWKARITESGQELTIYPTDYTLRGVAIPKGTHIVEFYATLL
;
A
#
# COMPACT_ATOMS: atom_id res chain seq x y z
N ILE A 1 12.28 1.95 12.24
CA ILE A 1 11.30 0.83 12.20
C ILE A 1 9.97 1.43 11.78
N GLN A 2 9.25 0.79 10.85
CA GLN A 2 7.91 1.22 10.44
C GLN A 2 6.91 0.26 11.07
N SER A 3 5.86 0.80 11.68
CA SER A 3 4.82 0.03 12.37
C SER A 3 3.45 0.48 11.88
N ILE A 4 2.54 -0.48 11.76
CA ILE A 4 1.11 -0.25 11.47
C ILE A 4 0.27 -0.22 12.74
N GLU A 5 0.94 -0.37 13.88
CA GLU A 5 0.37 -0.23 15.20
C GLU A 5 0.44 1.24 15.63
N GLY A 6 -0.61 1.69 16.32
CA GLY A 6 -0.68 3.02 16.88
C GLY A 6 -1.57 3.03 18.10
N TYR A 7 -1.25 3.91 19.06
CA TYR A 7 -2.11 4.23 20.19
C TYR A 7 -2.98 5.45 19.84
N ASP A 8 -4.29 5.27 19.80
CA ASP A 8 -5.28 6.29 19.40
C ASP A 8 -4.97 7.00 18.05
N PRO A 9 -4.59 6.26 16.97
CA PRO A 9 -4.28 6.91 15.71
C PRO A 9 -5.56 7.47 15.08
N LEU A 10 -5.50 8.70 14.56
CA LEU A 10 -6.53 9.18 13.62
C LEU A 10 -6.35 8.41 12.31
N PHE A 11 -7.19 7.41 12.07
CA PHE A 11 -7.22 6.65 10.82
C PHE A 11 -8.37 7.10 9.93
N THR A 12 -8.18 6.98 8.62
CA THR A 12 -9.29 7.14 7.67
C THR A 12 -10.24 5.96 7.82
N GLN A 13 -11.52 6.18 7.51
CA GLN A 13 -12.50 5.09 7.47
C GLN A 13 -12.04 3.92 6.58
N ARG A 14 -11.41 4.24 5.42
CA ARG A 14 -10.82 3.25 4.52
C ARG A 14 -9.74 2.40 5.19
N TYR A 15 -8.88 3.00 6.02
CA TYR A 15 -7.87 2.23 6.72
C TYR A 15 -8.49 1.30 7.76
N ALA A 16 -9.51 1.76 8.49
CA ALA A 16 -10.27 0.92 9.42
C ALA A 16 -10.92 -0.29 8.73
N GLU A 17 -11.63 -0.04 7.62
CA GLU A 17 -12.28 -1.07 6.82
C GLU A 17 -11.26 -2.10 6.28
N PHE A 18 -10.11 -1.65 5.77
CA PHE A 18 -9.02 -2.51 5.29
C PHE A 18 -8.50 -3.44 6.39
N VAL A 19 -8.17 -2.88 7.56
CA VAL A 19 -7.60 -3.66 8.67
C VAL A 19 -8.62 -4.67 9.20
N VAL A 20 -9.91 -4.29 9.28
CA VAL A 20 -10.97 -5.21 9.69
C VAL A 20 -11.15 -6.36 8.72
N ALA A 21 -11.20 -6.09 7.41
CA ALA A 21 -11.31 -7.12 6.39
C ALA A 21 -10.08 -8.07 6.44
N MET A 22 -8.88 -7.51 6.56
CA MET A 22 -7.64 -8.27 6.74
C MET A 22 -7.69 -9.20 7.96
N GLN A 23 -8.11 -8.69 9.13
CA GLN A 23 -8.23 -9.49 10.36
C GLN A 23 -9.32 -10.57 10.27
N ARG A 24 -10.43 -10.29 9.58
CA ARG A 24 -11.52 -11.25 9.37
C ARG A 24 -11.17 -12.33 8.34
N GLY A 25 -10.18 -12.09 7.48
CA GLY A 25 -9.82 -12.99 6.39
C GLY A 25 -10.89 -13.13 5.30
N LYS A 26 -11.88 -12.22 5.26
CA LYS A 26 -12.94 -12.17 4.25
C LYS A 26 -13.25 -10.71 3.85
N PRO A 27 -13.76 -10.46 2.62
CA PRO A 27 -14.06 -9.12 2.11
C PRO A 27 -15.32 -8.53 2.76
N ASP A 28 -15.22 -8.29 4.06
CA ASP A 28 -16.28 -7.82 4.93
C ASP A 28 -15.83 -6.54 5.63
N ILE A 29 -16.25 -5.42 5.06
CA ILE A 29 -15.98 -4.06 5.53
C ILE A 29 -17.11 -3.51 6.42
N SER A 30 -18.04 -4.36 6.86
CA SER A 30 -19.19 -3.94 7.66
C SER A 30 -18.81 -3.65 9.13
N PRO A 31 -19.44 -2.65 9.76
CA PRO A 31 -19.35 -2.44 11.20
C PRO A 31 -19.85 -3.67 12.01
N PRO A 32 -19.45 -3.83 13.29
CA PRO A 32 -18.59 -2.93 14.05
C PRO A 32 -17.10 -3.11 13.74
N PHE A 33 -16.39 -1.99 13.73
CA PHE A 33 -14.94 -1.96 13.69
C PHE A 33 -14.44 -2.12 15.13
N ASN A 34 -14.23 -3.35 15.58
CA ASN A 34 -13.80 -3.65 16.95
C ASN A 34 -12.32 -3.27 17.16
N PHE A 35 -12.02 -1.97 17.10
CA PHE A 35 -10.72 -1.45 17.48
C PHE A 35 -10.78 -1.00 18.94
N ASN A 36 -10.03 -1.68 19.80
CA ASN A 36 -9.59 -1.05 21.05
C ASN A 36 -8.53 0.02 20.71
N ARG A 37 -8.14 0.84 21.69
CA ARG A 37 -7.16 1.96 21.57
C ARG A 37 -5.82 1.64 20.87
N ILE A 38 -5.57 0.38 20.54
CA ILE A 38 -4.38 -0.13 19.88
C ILE A 38 -4.83 -0.98 18.68
N ILE A 39 -4.32 -0.66 17.49
CA ILE A 39 -4.41 -1.55 16.33
C ILE A 39 -3.19 -2.47 16.37
N THR A 40 -3.37 -3.73 16.75
CA THR A 40 -2.34 -4.77 16.63
C THR A 40 -2.85 -5.80 15.63
N PRO A 41 -2.33 -5.86 14.40
CA PRO A 41 -2.64 -6.93 13.48
C PRO A 41 -2.07 -8.24 14.02
N HIS A 42 -2.94 -9.13 14.46
CA HIS A 42 -2.54 -10.41 15.06
C HIS A 42 -2.27 -11.50 14.01
N ASP A 43 -2.78 -11.33 12.79
CA ASP A 43 -2.58 -12.30 11.71
C ASP A 43 -1.47 -11.85 10.74
N SER A 44 -0.25 -12.23 11.07
CA SER A 44 0.92 -12.02 10.20
C SER A 44 0.96 -12.97 9.00
N SER A 45 0.05 -13.95 8.90
CA SER A 45 -0.03 -14.87 7.76
C SER A 45 -0.70 -14.24 6.54
N ASN A 46 -1.59 -13.27 6.75
CA ASN A 46 -2.32 -12.60 5.67
C ASN A 46 -1.35 -11.85 4.73
N ARG A 47 -1.58 -11.98 3.41
CA ARG A 47 -0.78 -11.35 2.35
C ARG A 47 -0.93 -9.83 2.33
N LEU A 48 -2.07 -9.32 2.81
CA LEU A 48 -2.34 -7.87 2.83
C LEU A 48 -1.42 -7.10 3.79
N ILE A 49 -0.81 -7.77 4.78
CA ILE A 49 0.20 -7.13 5.65
C ILE A 49 1.43 -6.70 4.84
N ASP A 50 1.70 -7.39 3.73
CA ASP A 50 2.87 -7.15 2.88
C ASP A 50 2.70 -5.82 2.11
N LEU A 51 1.46 -5.42 1.80
CA LEU A 51 1.12 -4.12 1.17
C LEU A 51 1.39 -2.92 2.08
N LEU A 52 1.34 -3.10 3.40
CA LEU A 52 1.48 -2.02 4.36
C LEU A 52 2.95 -1.60 4.60
N GLY A 53 3.90 -2.16 3.83
CA GLY A 53 5.32 -1.83 3.94
C GLY A 53 5.97 -2.28 5.26
N VAL A 54 5.34 -3.21 5.99
CA VAL A 54 5.85 -3.71 7.29
C VAL A 54 7.01 -4.66 7.05
N LYS A 55 8.23 -4.12 7.14
CA LYS A 55 9.47 -4.89 6.96
C LYS A 55 9.88 -5.68 8.20
N TYR A 56 9.57 -5.19 9.41
CA TYR A 56 9.96 -5.84 10.66
C TYR A 56 8.73 -6.08 11.53
N VAL A 57 8.54 -7.33 11.96
CA VAL A 57 7.46 -7.77 12.85
C VAL A 57 8.07 -8.08 14.22
N LEU A 58 7.50 -7.47 15.27
CA LEU A 58 7.85 -7.74 16.65
C LEU A 58 6.90 -8.79 17.23
N SER A 59 7.44 -9.77 17.95
CA SER A 59 6.65 -10.80 18.64
C SER A 59 7.30 -11.19 19.96
N LEU A 60 6.48 -11.56 20.94
CA LEU A 60 6.95 -12.20 22.17
C LEU A 60 7.01 -13.73 22.02
N ASP A 61 6.19 -14.29 21.14
CA ASP A 61 6.13 -15.72 20.82
C ASP A 61 6.97 -16.09 19.59
N GLU A 62 7.27 -17.39 19.43
CA GLU A 62 7.91 -17.92 18.23
C GLU A 62 6.93 -17.85 17.04
N VAL A 63 7.36 -17.30 15.91
CA VAL A 63 6.53 -17.19 14.71
C VAL A 63 7.10 -18.08 13.61
N ASN A 64 6.38 -19.15 13.29
CA ASN A 64 6.79 -20.13 12.29
C ASN A 64 6.08 -19.88 10.95
N LEU A 65 6.45 -18.79 10.26
CA LEU A 65 5.94 -18.48 8.93
C LEU A 65 7.10 -18.42 7.92
N PRO A 66 7.02 -19.09 6.76
CA PRO A 66 8.11 -19.12 5.77
C PRO A 66 8.57 -17.72 5.28
N LYS A 67 7.68 -16.72 5.33
CA LYS A 67 7.99 -15.35 4.92
C LYS A 67 8.71 -14.51 5.99
N LEU A 68 8.73 -14.98 7.24
CA LEU A 68 9.28 -14.26 8.39
C LEU A 68 10.58 -14.93 8.84
N VAL A 69 11.68 -14.21 8.74
CA VAL A 69 12.99 -14.69 9.18
C VAL A 69 13.37 -13.96 10.46
N LYS A 70 13.60 -14.70 11.55
CA LYS A 70 14.08 -14.10 12.80
C LYS A 70 15.46 -13.47 12.57
N VAL A 71 15.59 -12.17 12.80
CA VAL A 71 16.83 -11.40 12.59
C VAL A 71 17.42 -10.85 13.88
N TYR A 72 16.63 -10.79 14.96
CA TYR A 72 17.09 -10.33 16.26
C TYR A 72 16.24 -10.97 17.38
N GLU A 73 16.86 -11.17 18.54
CA GLU A 73 16.20 -11.68 19.75
C GLU A 73 16.90 -11.11 20.99
N GLU A 74 16.12 -10.52 21.89
CA GLU A 74 16.59 -10.02 23.18
C GLU A 74 15.51 -10.23 24.25
N GLY A 75 15.84 -10.99 25.30
CA GLY A 75 14.86 -11.40 26.30
C GLY A 75 13.73 -12.20 25.66
N GLN A 76 12.48 -11.75 25.85
CA GLN A 76 11.31 -12.36 25.21
C GLN A 76 11.01 -11.76 23.83
N THR A 77 11.61 -10.60 23.50
CA THR A 77 11.32 -9.85 22.29
C THR A 77 12.08 -10.43 21.10
N LYS A 78 11.35 -10.81 20.07
CA LYS A 78 11.86 -11.35 18.81
C LYS A 78 11.49 -10.40 17.67
N ILE A 79 12.44 -10.14 16.78
CA ILE A 79 12.22 -9.34 15.56
C ILE A 79 12.38 -10.24 14.35
N TYR A 80 11.35 -10.26 13.51
CA TYR A 80 11.33 -10.99 12.26
C TYR A 80 11.36 -10.02 11.08
N GLU A 81 12.20 -10.29 10.08
CA GLU A 81 12.18 -9.59 8.80
C GLU A 81 11.17 -10.26 7.87
N ASN A 82 10.22 -9.47 7.36
CA ASN A 82 9.27 -9.89 6.33
C ASN A 82 9.94 -9.85 4.95
N LYS A 83 10.22 -11.04 4.39
CA LYS A 83 10.86 -11.18 3.08
C LYS A 83 9.93 -10.93 1.89
N ARG A 84 8.63 -10.76 2.14
CA ARG A 84 7.61 -10.45 1.11
C ARG A 84 7.14 -9.00 1.15
N VAL A 85 7.79 -8.14 1.93
CA VAL A 85 7.39 -6.73 2.05
C VAL A 85 7.36 -6.04 0.68
N VAL A 86 6.25 -5.36 0.38
CA VAL A 86 6.11 -4.56 -0.83
C VAL A 86 6.90 -3.24 -0.66
N PRO A 87 7.68 -2.82 -1.66
CA PRO A 87 8.38 -1.53 -1.61
C PRO A 87 7.41 -0.36 -1.45
N ARG A 88 7.83 0.70 -0.75
CA ARG A 88 6.98 1.89 -0.54
C ARG A 88 6.53 2.60 -1.82
N ALA A 89 7.29 2.43 -2.89
CA ALA A 89 6.94 2.85 -4.22
C ALA A 89 7.26 1.70 -5.17
N PHE A 90 6.27 1.26 -5.94
CA PHE A 90 6.45 0.20 -6.95
C PHE A 90 5.63 0.51 -8.19
N LEU A 91 6.00 -0.11 -9.31
CA LEU A 91 5.23 -0.06 -10.54
C LEU A 91 4.45 -1.35 -10.65
N ALA A 92 3.12 -1.26 -10.75
CA ALA A 92 2.29 -2.43 -10.98
C ALA A 92 2.51 -2.93 -12.43
N GLU A 93 2.69 -4.23 -12.61
CA GLU A 93 2.75 -4.87 -13.93
C GLU A 93 1.35 -5.11 -14.50
N GLU A 94 0.32 -5.13 -13.66
CA GLU A 94 -1.07 -5.24 -14.08
C GLU A 94 -1.97 -4.37 -13.19
N VAL A 95 -2.89 -3.66 -13.83
CA VAL A 95 -3.95 -2.93 -13.13
C VAL A 95 -5.27 -3.66 -13.31
N ILE A 96 -5.96 -3.86 -12.19
CA ILE A 96 -7.30 -4.42 -12.11
C ILE A 96 -8.24 -3.27 -11.73
N SER A 97 -9.14 -2.88 -12.65
CA SER A 97 -10.17 -1.87 -12.36
C SER A 97 -11.10 -2.35 -11.25
N ALA A 98 -11.49 -1.47 -10.33
CA ALA A 98 -12.58 -1.67 -9.37
C ALA A 98 -13.65 -0.59 -9.54
N GLU A 99 -14.92 -1.01 -9.48
CA GLU A 99 -16.06 -0.11 -9.64
C GLU A 99 -16.29 0.75 -8.38
N ASP A 100 -16.17 0.12 -7.22
CA ASP A 100 -16.40 0.72 -5.91
C ASP A 100 -15.53 0.06 -4.83
N ARG A 101 -15.76 0.43 -3.56
CA ARG A 101 -15.00 -0.08 -2.41
C ARG A 101 -15.27 -1.56 -2.17
N GLU A 102 -16.52 -1.98 -2.31
CA GLU A 102 -16.97 -3.35 -2.11
C GLU A 102 -16.34 -4.31 -3.13
N ASP A 103 -16.22 -3.87 -4.38
CA ASP A 103 -15.52 -4.59 -5.43
C ASP A 103 -14.00 -4.58 -5.20
N ALA A 104 -13.43 -3.43 -4.82
CA ALA A 104 -12.00 -3.32 -4.51
C ALA A 104 -11.56 -4.27 -3.39
N ILE A 105 -12.30 -4.32 -2.27
CA ILE A 105 -11.95 -5.21 -1.15
C ILE A 105 -12.06 -6.68 -1.55
N LYS A 106 -13.08 -7.05 -2.34
CA LYS A 106 -13.21 -8.43 -2.85
C LYS A 106 -12.01 -8.83 -3.69
N LYS A 107 -11.57 -7.96 -4.60
CA LYS A 107 -10.45 -8.21 -5.50
C LYS A 107 -9.12 -8.34 -4.78
N ILE A 108 -8.79 -7.45 -3.84
CA ILE A 108 -7.51 -7.57 -3.11
C ILE A 108 -7.47 -8.76 -2.15
N MET A 109 -8.64 -9.26 -1.73
CA MET A 109 -8.76 -10.44 -0.87
C MET A 109 -8.85 -11.75 -1.65
N ASP A 110 -8.93 -11.69 -2.98
CA ASP A 110 -8.88 -12.86 -3.82
C ASP A 110 -7.49 -13.52 -3.68
N PRO A 111 -7.40 -14.85 -3.44
CA PRO A 111 -6.12 -15.54 -3.31
C PRO A 111 -5.21 -15.43 -4.53
N SER A 112 -5.77 -15.14 -5.71
CA SER A 112 -5.02 -14.93 -6.96
C SER A 112 -4.42 -13.53 -7.08
N PHE A 113 -4.85 -12.55 -6.26
CA PHE A 113 -4.27 -11.21 -6.27
C PHE A 113 -2.83 -11.23 -5.76
N GLU A 114 -1.90 -10.64 -6.51
CA GLU A 114 -0.46 -10.59 -6.20
C GLU A 114 0.00 -9.20 -5.72
N PRO A 115 0.10 -8.96 -4.40
CA PRO A 115 0.60 -7.70 -3.84
C PRO A 115 1.97 -7.30 -4.38
N GLY A 116 2.12 -6.03 -4.76
CA GLY A 116 3.38 -5.49 -5.28
C GLY A 116 3.65 -5.81 -6.75
N ASN A 117 2.83 -6.68 -7.37
CA ASN A 117 2.84 -6.96 -8.79
C ASN A 117 1.58 -6.38 -9.47
N GLN A 118 0.42 -6.66 -8.89
CA GLN A 118 -0.87 -6.15 -9.32
C GLN A 118 -1.32 -4.96 -8.47
N ALA A 119 -2.16 -4.10 -9.04
CA ALA A 119 -2.82 -3.00 -8.34
C ALA A 119 -4.32 -2.99 -8.64
N VAL A 120 -5.15 -3.00 -7.60
CA VAL A 120 -6.60 -2.81 -7.74
C VAL A 120 -6.93 -1.33 -7.65
N VAL A 121 -7.50 -0.74 -8.70
CA VAL A 121 -7.65 0.73 -8.81
C VAL A 121 -9.11 1.13 -8.96
N GLU A 122 -9.61 1.90 -8.00
CA GLU A 122 -10.98 2.42 -8.01
C GLU A 122 -11.13 3.60 -8.99
N GLY A 123 -12.20 3.61 -9.79
CA GLY A 123 -12.48 4.69 -10.73
C GLY A 123 -11.52 4.74 -11.93
N TRP A 124 -10.82 3.64 -12.19
CA TRP A 124 -9.97 3.44 -13.35
C TRP A 124 -10.70 2.58 -14.39
N ASP A 125 -10.60 2.90 -15.67
CA ASP A 125 -11.41 2.30 -16.74
C ASP A 125 -10.69 1.19 -17.53
N LYS A 126 -9.39 0.99 -17.30
CA LYS A 126 -8.54 0.09 -18.11
C LYS A 126 -7.91 -1.02 -17.28
N THR A 127 -8.39 -2.24 -17.46
CA THR A 127 -7.69 -3.42 -16.94
C THR A 127 -6.65 -3.90 -17.95
N GLY A 128 -5.50 -4.35 -17.45
CA GLY A 128 -4.51 -5.04 -18.27
C GLY A 128 -3.06 -4.77 -17.87
N GLY A 129 -2.17 -5.32 -18.68
CA GLY A 129 -0.73 -5.20 -18.50
C GLY A 129 -0.25 -3.76 -18.59
N MET A 130 0.69 -3.43 -17.73
CA MET A 130 1.36 -2.14 -17.60
C MET A 130 2.84 -2.28 -17.92
N GLY A 131 3.46 -1.16 -18.29
CA GLY A 131 4.87 -1.11 -18.58
C GLY A 131 5.72 -1.49 -17.37
N SER A 132 6.69 -2.37 -17.58
CA SER A 132 7.74 -2.65 -16.60
C SER A 132 8.75 -1.50 -16.52
N GLY A 133 9.37 -1.36 -15.35
CA GLY A 133 10.26 -0.23 -15.08
C GLY A 133 10.90 -0.28 -13.71
N SER A 134 11.38 0.88 -13.25
CA SER A 134 11.83 1.05 -11.87
C SER A 134 11.20 2.29 -11.23
N ALA A 135 10.93 2.21 -9.92
CA ALA A 135 10.52 3.33 -9.10
C ALA A 135 11.48 3.46 -7.91
N LYS A 136 11.99 4.67 -7.67
CA LYS A 136 12.91 4.97 -6.58
C LYS A 136 12.48 6.24 -5.86
N ILE A 137 12.18 6.11 -4.57
CA ILE A 137 11.93 7.27 -3.72
C ILE A 137 13.23 8.07 -3.57
N LEU A 138 13.20 9.34 -3.95
CA LEU A 138 14.29 10.30 -3.78
C LEU A 138 14.14 11.10 -2.48
N LYS A 139 12.90 11.42 -2.09
CA LYS A 139 12.59 12.14 -0.85
C LYS A 139 11.27 11.63 -0.28
N TYR A 140 11.23 11.50 1.04
CA TYR A 140 10.03 11.11 1.77
C TYR A 140 9.87 12.00 3.02
N SER A 141 8.82 12.82 3.06
CA SER A 141 8.38 13.60 4.23
C SER A 141 6.86 13.49 4.42
N ALA A 142 6.35 13.99 5.54
CA ALA A 142 4.93 13.86 5.91
C ALA A 142 3.97 14.52 4.88
N ASP A 143 4.42 15.58 4.23
CA ASP A 143 3.66 16.43 3.31
C ASP A 143 4.10 16.32 1.85
N ARG A 144 5.18 15.57 1.57
CA ARG A 144 5.78 15.52 0.24
C ARG A 144 6.56 14.22 0.01
N VAL A 145 6.32 13.59 -1.13
CA VAL A 145 7.05 12.39 -1.59
C VAL A 145 7.53 12.62 -3.02
N ILE A 146 8.80 12.39 -3.28
CA ILE A 146 9.40 12.53 -4.62
C ILE A 146 9.89 11.16 -5.06
N VAL A 147 9.40 10.70 -6.21
CA VAL A 147 9.71 9.40 -6.79
C VAL A 147 10.29 9.59 -8.19
N ARG A 148 11.47 9.04 -8.43
CA ARG A 148 11.99 8.85 -9.79
C ARG A 148 11.40 7.57 -10.36
N VAL A 149 10.84 7.66 -11.56
CA VAL A 149 10.30 6.51 -12.28
C VAL A 149 10.93 6.41 -13.66
N GLU A 150 11.21 5.19 -14.10
CA GLU A 150 11.75 4.88 -15.42
C GLU A 150 10.92 3.76 -16.03
N LEU A 151 10.24 4.06 -17.14
CA LEU A 151 9.21 3.22 -17.75
C LEU A 151 9.43 3.12 -19.25
N LYS A 152 9.37 1.90 -19.79
CA LYS A 152 9.47 1.65 -21.24
C LYS A 152 8.15 1.86 -21.98
N GLU A 153 7.04 1.70 -21.27
CA GLU A 153 5.67 1.87 -21.75
C GLU A 153 4.88 2.65 -20.69
N ASN A 154 3.61 2.97 -20.95
CA ASN A 154 2.78 3.59 -19.91
C ASN A 154 2.65 2.62 -18.73
N GLY A 155 2.75 3.14 -17.51
CA GLY A 155 2.71 2.32 -16.30
C GLY A 155 1.86 2.95 -15.20
N PHE A 156 1.75 2.24 -14.08
CA PHE A 156 1.00 2.68 -12.92
C PHE A 156 1.90 2.65 -11.68
N LEU A 157 2.17 3.82 -11.11
CA LEU A 157 2.97 3.97 -9.89
C LEU A 157 2.05 3.88 -8.68
N VAL A 158 2.38 2.98 -7.75
CA VAL A 158 1.70 2.84 -6.46
C VAL A 158 2.62 3.32 -5.34
N LEU A 159 2.08 4.12 -4.43
CA LEU A 159 2.69 4.42 -3.13
C LEU A 159 1.93 3.67 -2.04
N THR A 160 2.66 2.97 -1.17
CA THR A 160 2.09 2.28 0.01
C THR A 160 1.76 3.27 1.15
N ASP A 161 1.13 4.38 0.80
CA ASP A 161 0.68 5.44 1.69
C ASP A 161 -0.83 5.61 1.53
N ASN A 162 -1.52 5.93 2.62
CA ASN A 162 -2.97 6.06 2.58
C ASN A 162 -3.42 7.16 1.59
N PHE A 163 -4.41 6.83 0.77
CA PHE A 163 -5.14 7.76 -0.07
C PHE A 163 -5.88 8.78 0.79
N TYR A 164 -5.73 10.04 0.42
CA TYR A 164 -6.46 11.14 1.02
C TYR A 164 -6.70 12.25 -0.01
N PRO A 165 -7.93 12.79 -0.14
CA PRO A 165 -8.30 13.70 -1.24
C PRO A 165 -7.49 15.00 -1.35
N SER A 166 -6.86 15.46 -0.26
CA SER A 166 -6.08 16.70 -0.26
C SER A 166 -4.68 16.56 -0.89
N TRP A 167 -4.25 15.34 -1.20
CA TRP A 167 -3.00 15.13 -1.91
C TRP A 167 -3.16 15.43 -3.40
N LYS A 168 -2.10 15.98 -3.99
CA LYS A 168 -1.94 16.22 -5.42
C LYS A 168 -0.67 15.52 -5.90
N ALA A 169 -0.61 15.25 -7.19
CA ALA A 169 0.54 14.62 -7.83
C ALA A 169 0.84 15.29 -9.16
N ARG A 170 2.12 15.41 -9.51
CA ARG A 170 2.53 15.99 -10.80
C ARG A 170 3.87 15.43 -11.28
N ILE A 171 4.09 15.53 -12.59
CA ILE A 171 5.41 15.34 -13.21
C ILE A 171 6.17 16.67 -13.14
N THR A 172 7.29 16.72 -12.41
CA THR A 172 7.92 18.00 -12.05
C THR A 172 8.51 18.75 -13.24
N GLU A 173 9.03 18.04 -14.23
CA GLU A 173 9.69 18.65 -15.40
C GLU A 173 8.71 19.24 -16.41
N SER A 174 7.51 18.67 -16.52
CA SER A 174 6.45 19.17 -17.42
C SER A 174 5.41 20.03 -16.70
N GLY A 175 5.31 19.91 -15.37
CA GLY A 175 4.23 20.49 -14.58
C GLY A 175 2.88 19.80 -14.80
N GLN A 176 2.83 18.66 -15.50
CA GLN A 176 1.59 17.94 -15.75
C GLN A 176 1.02 17.38 -14.44
N GLU A 177 -0.18 17.83 -14.06
CA GLU A 177 -0.92 17.26 -12.93
C GLU A 177 -1.41 15.84 -13.26
N LEU A 178 -1.36 14.97 -12.26
CA LEU A 178 -1.75 13.57 -12.32
C LEU A 178 -2.95 13.33 -11.40
N THR A 179 -3.92 12.57 -11.90
CA THR A 179 -5.03 12.08 -11.07
C THR A 179 -4.51 11.03 -10.10
N ILE A 180 -4.74 11.25 -8.80
CA ILE A 180 -4.49 10.24 -7.77
C ILE A 180 -5.74 9.37 -7.63
N TYR A 181 -5.56 8.06 -7.77
CA TYR A 181 -6.61 7.07 -7.60
C TYR A 181 -6.46 6.37 -6.23
N PRO A 182 -7.57 6.00 -5.57
CA PRO A 182 -7.54 4.97 -4.54
C PRO A 182 -7.04 3.66 -5.17
N THR A 183 -6.03 3.07 -4.56
CA THR A 183 -5.34 1.87 -5.06
C THR A 183 -5.20 0.88 -3.92
N ASP A 184 -5.37 -0.41 -4.19
CA ASP A 184 -5.35 -1.48 -3.19
C ASP A 184 -6.17 -1.10 -1.94
N TYR A 185 -7.36 -0.55 -2.20
CA TYR A 185 -8.37 -0.06 -1.26
C TYR A 185 -7.99 1.18 -0.43
N THR A 186 -6.83 1.19 0.22
CA THR A 186 -6.41 2.29 1.10
C THR A 186 -5.22 3.07 0.57
N LEU A 187 -4.43 2.50 -0.34
CA LEU A 187 -3.22 3.11 -0.89
C LEU A 187 -3.54 4.13 -1.99
N ARG A 188 -2.51 4.80 -2.51
CA ARG A 188 -2.64 5.77 -3.60
C ARG A 188 -1.79 5.40 -4.80
N GLY A 189 -2.32 5.64 -5.99
CA GLY A 189 -1.59 5.41 -7.23
C GLY A 189 -1.87 6.45 -8.31
N VAL A 190 -0.99 6.52 -9.30
CA VAL A 190 -1.07 7.45 -10.43
C VAL A 190 -0.63 6.74 -11.72
N ALA A 191 -1.30 7.07 -12.82
CA ALA A 191 -0.88 6.64 -14.15
C ALA A 191 0.28 7.52 -14.64
N ILE A 192 1.35 6.89 -15.13
CA ILE A 192 2.57 7.55 -15.61
C ILE A 192 2.79 7.22 -17.09
N PRO A 193 3.00 8.21 -17.96
CA PRO A 193 3.35 7.95 -19.36
C PRO A 193 4.74 7.31 -19.47
N LYS A 194 5.02 6.67 -20.61
CA LYS A 194 6.36 6.13 -20.88
C LYS A 194 7.43 7.22 -20.76
N GLY A 195 8.58 6.87 -20.20
CA GLY A 195 9.71 7.80 -20.07
C GLY A 195 10.40 7.73 -18.71
N THR A 196 11.32 8.67 -18.49
CA THR A 196 11.93 8.90 -17.19
C THR A 196 11.33 10.16 -16.60
N HIS A 197 10.71 10.04 -15.43
CA HIS A 197 9.99 11.13 -14.78
C HIS A 197 10.38 11.30 -13.32
N ILE A 198 10.25 12.53 -12.83
CA ILE A 198 10.21 12.80 -11.40
C ILE A 198 8.76 13.12 -11.04
N VAL A 199 8.14 12.21 -10.30
CA VAL A 199 6.77 12.32 -9.80
C VAL A 199 6.81 12.89 -8.39
N GLU A 200 6.15 14.03 -8.20
CA GLU A 200 6.01 14.67 -6.90
C GLU A 200 4.57 14.53 -6.40
N PHE A 201 4.42 13.93 -5.23
CA PHE A 201 3.20 13.97 -4.43
C PHE A 201 3.35 15.06 -3.36
N TYR A 202 2.33 15.88 -3.18
CA TYR A 202 2.32 16.94 -2.18
C TYR A 202 0.94 17.12 -1.55
N ALA A 203 0.91 17.33 -0.23
CA ALA A 203 -0.31 17.66 0.49
C ALA A 203 -0.65 19.14 0.27
N THR A 204 -1.93 19.42 0.06
CA THR A 204 -2.46 20.79 0.12
C THR A 204 -3.22 20.96 1.43
N LEU A 205 -2.95 22.05 2.14
CA LEU A 205 -3.79 22.47 3.26
C LEU A 205 -5.08 23.04 2.66
N LEU A 206 -6.22 22.56 3.15
CA LEU A 206 -7.54 23.12 2.87
C LEU A 206 -7.66 24.53 3.49
#